data_AF-A0AAJ4N8N5-F1
#
_entry.id   AF-A0AAJ4N8N5-F1
#
_cell.length_a   1.000
_cell.length_b   1.000
_cell.length_c   1.000
_cell.angle_alpha   90.00
_cell.angle_beta   90.00
_cell.angle_gamma   90.00
#
_symmetry.space_group_name_H-M   'P 1'
#
loop_
_entity.id
_entity.type
_entity.pdbx_description
1 polymer ?
#
loop_
_entity_poly.entity_id
_entity_poly.type
_entity_poly.pdbx_seq_one_letter_code
_entity_poly.pdbx_strand_id
1 'polypeptide(L)'
;MGTALTIGGDYTADDLRRLARQSRDTDCSRRLLALSVIYEGGSRSQAASMAGGGLQIVRDWVERFNLHGPDGLKKGKAKGREPMLNDQQR
;
A
#
# COMPACT_ATOMS: atom_id res chain seq x y z
N MET A 1 5.85 13.14 -16.13
CA MET A 1 6.82 12.18 -15.56
C MET A 1 6.34 11.83 -14.17
N GLY A 2 5.92 10.59 -13.93
CA GLY A 2 5.32 10.18 -12.66
C GLY A 2 6.39 10.18 -11.57
N THR A 3 6.29 11.10 -10.63
CA THR A 3 7.10 11.12 -9.41
C THR A 3 6.96 9.78 -8.70
N ALA A 4 8.04 8.99 -8.68
CA ALA A 4 8.16 7.87 -7.77
C ALA A 4 7.94 8.43 -6.36
N LEU A 5 6.86 7.98 -5.70
CA LEU A 5 6.59 8.32 -4.31
C LEU A 5 7.79 7.82 -3.52
N THR A 6 8.71 8.73 -3.19
CA THR A 6 9.88 8.43 -2.38
C THR A 6 9.37 8.26 -0.96
N ILE A 7 9.16 7.01 -0.58
CA ILE A 7 8.72 6.64 0.75
C ILE A 7 9.97 6.59 1.63
N GLY A 8 9.90 7.23 2.79
CA GLY A 8 11.01 7.33 3.73
C GLY A 8 11.49 5.95 4.18
N GLY A 9 12.70 5.59 3.73
CA GLY A 9 13.77 4.91 4.48
C GLY A 9 13.57 3.51 5.07
N ASP A 10 12.41 3.15 5.61
CA ASP A 10 12.33 2.05 6.58
C ASP A 10 11.82 0.72 6.01
N TYR A 11 11.18 0.69 4.84
CA TYR A 11 10.61 -0.54 4.28
C TYR A 11 10.92 -0.71 2.80
N THR A 12 11.48 -1.87 2.46
CA THR A 12 11.68 -2.30 1.06
C THR A 12 10.54 -3.21 0.59
N ALA A 13 10.46 -3.44 -0.72
CA ALA A 13 9.55 -4.45 -1.28
C ALA A 13 9.80 -5.86 -0.70
N ASP A 14 11.05 -6.21 -0.35
CA ASP A 14 11.36 -7.48 0.29
C ASP A 14 10.80 -7.55 1.72
N ASP A 15 10.90 -6.47 2.50
CA ASP A 15 10.31 -6.37 3.83
C ASP A 15 8.80 -6.57 3.78
N LEU A 16 8.13 -5.96 2.81
CA LEU A 16 6.69 -6.13 2.59
C LEU A 16 6.34 -7.59 2.25
N ARG A 17 7.13 -8.26 1.41
CA ARG A 17 6.96 -9.68 1.09
C ARG A 17 7.21 -10.57 2.31
N ARG A 18 8.20 -10.25 3.15
CA ARG A 18 8.45 -10.96 4.42
C ARG A 18 7.31 -10.78 5.41
N LEU A 19 6.79 -9.57 5.56
CA LEU A 19 5.62 -9.29 6.39
C LEU A 19 4.38 -10.04 5.88
N ALA A 20 4.18 -10.09 4.56
CA ALA A 20 3.08 -10.82 3.96
C ALA A 20 3.12 -12.33 4.28
N ARG A 21 4.33 -12.93 4.27
CA ARG A 21 4.54 -14.34 4.62
C ARG A 21 4.36 -14.62 6.11
N GLN A 22 4.68 -13.65 6.97
CA GLN A 22 4.50 -13.76 8.42
C GLN A 22 3.05 -13.50 8.85
N SER A 23 2.28 -12.79 8.04
CA SER A 23 0.88 -12.53 8.30
C SER A 23 0.05 -13.82 8.16
N ARG A 24 -0.76 -14.10 9.18
CA ARG A 24 -1.74 -15.20 9.19
C ARG A 24 -3.06 -14.85 8.51
N ASP A 25 -3.28 -13.56 8.25
CA ASP A 25 -4.48 -13.06 7.60
C ASP A 25 -4.24 -12.91 6.09
N THR A 26 -4.97 -13.70 5.30
CA THR A 26 -4.81 -13.77 3.84
C THR A 26 -5.08 -12.43 3.15
N ASP A 27 -5.99 -11.62 3.69
CA ASP A 27 -6.33 -10.30 3.16
C ASP A 27 -5.21 -9.29 3.43
N CYS A 28 -4.63 -9.31 4.64
CA CYS A 28 -3.44 -8.53 4.97
C CYS A 28 -2.21 -8.95 4.15
N SER A 29 -1.99 -10.26 3.95
CA SER A 29 -0.93 -10.76 3.08
C SER A 29 -1.08 -10.28 1.64
N ARG A 30 -2.30 -10.28 1.10
CA ARG A 30 -2.60 -9.78 -0.25
C ARG A 30 -2.32 -8.27 -0.36
N ARG A 31 -2.70 -7.48 0.64
CA ARG A 31 -2.42 -6.04 0.70
C ARG A 31 -0.92 -5.75 0.69
N LEU A 32 -0.16 -6.45 1.53
CA LEU A 32 1.29 -6.30 1.61
C LEU A 32 1.99 -6.69 0.30
N LEU A 33 1.51 -7.72 -0.39
CA LEU A 33 2.01 -8.09 -1.72
C LEU A 33 1.71 -7.02 -2.78
N ALA A 34 0.49 -6.48 -2.80
CA ALA A 34 0.14 -5.38 -3.69
C ALA A 34 1.02 -4.14 -3.45
N LEU A 35 1.32 -3.82 -2.19
CA LEU A 35 2.24 -2.73 -1.85
C LEU A 35 3.68 -3.03 -2.28
N SER A 36 4.16 -4.26 -2.15
CA SER A 36 5.51 -4.64 -2.59
C SER A 36 5.75 -4.31 -4.07
N VAL A 37 4.73 -4.54 -4.91
CA VAL A 37 4.77 -4.20 -6.34
C VAL A 37 4.93 -2.68 -6.55
N ILE A 38 4.24 -1.85 -5.77
CA ILE A 38 4.37 -0.38 -5.88
C ILE A 38 5.78 0.07 -5.47
N TYR A 39 6.32 -0.50 -4.40
CA TYR A 39 7.65 -0.16 -3.88
C TYR A 39 8.78 -0.64 -4.79
N GLU A 40 8.59 -1.72 -5.54
CA GLU A 40 9.51 -2.15 -6.61
C GLU A 40 9.43 -1.29 -7.89
N GLY A 41 8.58 -0.26 -7.92
CA GLY A 41 8.36 0.57 -9.11
C GLY A 41 7.35 -0.02 -10.10
N GLY A 42 6.61 -1.04 -9.70
CA GLY A 42 5.54 -1.64 -10.47
C GLY A 42 4.32 -0.72 -10.64
N SER A 43 3.49 -1.05 -11.61
CA SER A 43 2.30 -0.25 -11.95
C SER A 43 1.18 -0.41 -10.93
N ARG A 44 0.50 0.70 -10.61
CA ARG A 44 -0.67 0.69 -9.71
C ARG A 44 -1.78 -0.25 -10.15
N SER A 45 -1.95 -0.44 -11.46
CA SER A 45 -2.92 -1.38 -12.02
C SER A 45 -2.58 -2.84 -11.71
N GLN A 46 -1.28 -3.19 -11.70
CA GLN A 46 -0.82 -4.54 -11.35
C GLN A 46 -1.07 -4.81 -9.86
N ALA A 47 -0.74 -3.84 -9.00
CA ALA A 47 -1.04 -3.90 -7.58
C ALA A 47 -2.54 -3.99 -7.30
N ALA A 48 -3.37 -3.25 -8.03
CA ALA A 48 -4.83 -3.26 -7.88
C ALA A 48 -5.44 -4.62 -8.25
N SER A 49 -4.93 -5.25 -9.32
CA SER A 49 -5.31 -6.62 -9.72
C SER A 49 -4.98 -7.63 -8.61
N MET A 50 -3.78 -7.52 -8.01
CA MET A 50 -3.40 -8.36 -6.86
C MET A 50 -4.26 -8.10 -5.63
N ALA A 51 -4.63 -6.83 -5.38
CA ALA A 51 -5.44 -6.39 -4.26
C ALA A 51 -6.91 -6.87 -4.35
N GLY A 52 -7.40 -7.22 -5.55
CA GLY A 52 -8.82 -7.50 -5.78
C GLY A 52 -9.72 -6.27 -5.66
N GLY A 53 -9.17 -5.07 -5.90
CA GLY A 53 -9.88 -3.80 -5.73
C GLY A 53 -9.45 -2.73 -6.72
N GLY A 54 -10.03 -1.53 -6.61
CA GLY A 54 -9.72 -0.39 -7.50
C GLY A 54 -8.41 0.32 -7.13
N LEU A 55 -7.82 1.05 -8.07
CA LEU A 55 -6.57 1.82 -7.89
C LEU A 55 -6.57 2.72 -6.64
N GLN A 56 -7.74 3.24 -6.26
CA GLN A 56 -7.91 4.10 -5.08
C GLN A 56 -7.61 3.36 -3.76
N ILE A 57 -7.91 2.05 -3.69
CA ILE A 57 -7.72 1.27 -2.45
C ILE A 57 -6.23 1.04 -2.19
N VAL A 58 -5.45 0.82 -3.25
CA VAL A 58 -3.99 0.66 -3.15
C VAL A 58 -3.36 1.95 -2.65
N ARG A 59 -3.83 3.11 -3.14
CA ARG A 59 -3.34 4.41 -2.67
C ARG A 59 -3.64 4.66 -1.19
N ASP A 60 -4.87 4.39 -0.75
CA ASP A 60 -5.26 4.48 0.67
C ASP A 60 -4.38 3.57 1.55
N TRP A 61 -4.07 2.36 1.08
CA TRP A 61 -3.16 1.46 1.80
C TRP A 61 -1.72 1.96 1.86
N VAL A 62 -1.17 2.52 0.77
CA VAL A 62 0.17 3.12 0.78
C VAL A 62 0.22 4.23 1.81
N GLU A 63 -0.77 5.12 1.84
CA GLU A 63 -0.84 6.25 2.77
C GLU A 63 -0.95 5.78 4.23
N ARG A 64 -1.87 4.86 4.53
CA ARG A 64 -2.00 4.28 5.88
C ARG A 64 -0.76 3.52 6.32
N PHE A 65 -0.11 2.81 5.41
CA PHE A 65 1.14 2.12 5.69
C PHE A 65 2.27 3.12 5.96
N ASN A 66 2.33 4.24 5.26
CA ASN A 66 3.29 5.31 5.54
C ASN A 66 3.05 5.97 6.91
N LEU A 67 1.78 6.14 7.32
CA LEU A 67 1.42 6.80 8.58
C LEU A 67 1.53 5.89 9.80
N HIS A 68 1.16 4.61 9.66
CA HIS A 68 0.98 3.68 10.77
C HIS A 68 1.78 2.38 10.63
N GLY A 69 2.59 2.25 9.57
CA GLY A 69 3.34 1.03 9.28
C GLY A 69 2.44 -0.17 8.99
N PRO A 70 2.92 -1.41 9.24
CA PRO A 70 2.14 -2.64 8.99
C PRO A 70 0.86 -2.74 9.83
N ASP A 71 0.74 -1.99 10.93
CA ASP A 71 -0.49 -1.95 11.74
C ASP A 71 -1.62 -1.22 11.02
N GLY A 72 -1.30 -0.23 10.17
CA GLY A 72 -2.28 0.51 9.36
C GLY A 72 -3.02 -0.33 8.31
N LEU A 73 -2.54 -1.55 8.03
CA LEU A 73 -3.17 -2.49 7.11
C LEU A 73 -4.08 -3.51 7.79
N LYS A 74 -3.96 -3.66 9.11
CA LYS A 74 -4.86 -4.52 9.90
C LYS A 74 -6.28 -3.93 9.87
N LYS A 75 -7.30 -4.78 10.02
CA LYS A 75 -8.71 -4.35 10.14
C LYS A 75 -8.95 -3.58 11.46
N GLY A 76 -8.43 -2.37 11.57
CA GLY A 76 -8.90 -1.35 12.50
C GLY A 76 -9.96 -0.51 11.81
N LYS A 77 -11.05 -0.14 12.49
CA LYS A 77 -12.06 0.77 11.94
C LYS A 77 -11.35 2.00 11.36
N ALA A 78 -11.39 2.17 10.03
CA ALA A 78 -10.87 3.36 9.36
C ALA A 78 -11.66 4.57 9.88
N LYS A 79 -11.02 5.39 10.73
CA LYS A 79 -11.63 6.59 11.30
C LYS A 79 -11.60 7.68 10.25
N GLY A 80 -12.64 7.76 9.44
CA GLY A 80 -12.92 8.89 8.55
C GLY A 80 -11.97 8.97 7.35
N ARG A 81 -12.55 9.11 6.17
CA ARG A 81 -11.82 9.32 4.93
C ARG A 81 -11.37 10.77 4.90
N GLU A 82 -10.09 11.06 5.14
CA GLU A 82 -9.55 12.38 4.86
C GLU A 82 -9.43 12.53 3.33
N PRO A 83 -10.04 13.58 2.73
CA PRO A 83 -9.97 13.78 1.28
C PRO A 83 -8.60 14.32 0.92
N MET A 84 -7.59 13.45 0.80
CA MET A 84 -6.31 13.82 0.22
C MET A 84 -6.43 13.83 -1.31
N LEU A 85 -6.94 14.94 -1.85
CA LEU A 85 -6.59 15.38 -3.20
C LEU A 85 -5.08 15.64 -3.19
N ASN A 86 -4.28 14.67 -3.65
CA ASN A 86 -2.87 14.95 -3.93
C ASN A 86 -2.81 15.64 -5.29
N ASP A 87 -2.38 16.89 -5.24
CA ASP A 87 -2.13 17.85 -6.32
C ASP A 87 -1.08 17.38 -7.36
N GLN A 88 -0.64 16.12 -7.29
CA GLN A 88 0.35 15.51 -8.20
C GLN A 88 -0.26 14.70 -9.34
N GLN A 89 -1.56 14.87 -9.63
CA GLN A 89 -2.26 14.19 -10.72
C GLN A 89 -2.91 15.14 -11.75
N ARG A 90 -2.34 16.33 -11.99
CA ARG A 90 -2.70 17.12 -13.18
C ARG A 90 -1.76 16.81 -14.34
#